data_AF-A0AAN9YTC8-F1
#
_entry.id   AF-A0AAN9YTC8-F1
#
_cell.length_a   1.000
_cell.length_b   1.000
_cell.length_c   1.000
_cell.angle_alpha   90.00
_cell.angle_beta   90.00
_cell.angle_gamma   90.00
#
_symmetry.space_group_name_H-M   'P 1'
#
loop_
_entity.id
_entity.type
_entity.pdbx_description
1 polymer ?
#
loop_
_entity_poly.entity_id
_entity_poly.type
_entity_poly.pdbx_seq_one_letter_code
_entity_poly.pdbx_strand_id
1 'polypeptide(L)'
;MQWSGKAPTAAPIPGGHFCYISTPMRNTRRFLTKIKHPSVNAHGRICHSIFDRDWTSDISTTALLDTVYALLYQPEYSDPVNTTTILRFHHDAVEFADEVRAYVHNHALTSREDWKTALLD
;
A
#
# COMPACT_ATOMS: atom_id res chain seq x y z
N MET A 1 -2.83 3.90 15.15
CA MET A 1 -1.63 4.64 14.68
C MET A 1 -1.83 4.96 13.20
N GLN A 2 -1.71 6.23 12.82
CA GLN A 2 -1.75 6.69 11.44
C GLN A 2 -0.32 6.94 10.97
N TRP A 3 0.03 6.38 9.82
CA TRP A 3 1.31 6.63 9.20
C TRP A 3 1.08 7.21 7.80
N SER A 4 1.89 8.20 7.45
CA SER A 4 1.85 8.86 6.15
C SER A 4 3.29 9.00 5.67
N GLY A 5 3.57 8.53 4.46
CA GLY A 5 4.90 8.62 3.88
C GLY A 5 4.85 8.69 2.36
N LYS A 6 5.99 9.08 1.78
CA LYS A 6 6.21 9.02 0.33
C LYS A 6 6.62 7.61 -0.05
N ALA A 7 6.11 7.10 -1.17
CA ALA A 7 6.70 5.88 -1.74
C ALA A 7 8.16 6.15 -2.17
N PRO A 8 9.03 5.12 -2.09
CA PRO A 8 10.40 5.22 -2.60
C PRO A 8 10.41 5.62 -4.08
N THR A 9 11.33 6.51 -4.47
CA THR A 9 11.46 6.97 -5.87
C THR A 9 11.75 5.82 -6.84
N ALA A 10 12.40 4.76 -6.36
CA ALA A 10 12.73 3.55 -7.10
C ALA A 10 11.62 2.48 -7.09
N ALA A 11 10.52 2.70 -6.35
CA ALA A 11 9.38 1.80 -6.39
C ALA A 11 8.65 1.94 -7.73
N PRO A 12 7.83 0.95 -8.16
CA PRO A 12 6.95 1.05 -9.34
C PRO A 12 5.95 2.22 -9.27
N ILE A 13 5.92 2.94 -8.15
CA ILE A 13 5.03 4.04 -7.83
C ILE A 13 5.84 5.31 -7.45
N PRO A 14 6.49 6.00 -8.40
CA PRO A 14 7.32 7.16 -8.05
C PRO A 14 6.46 8.35 -7.57
N GLY A 15 6.75 8.87 -6.38
CA GLY A 15 6.33 10.22 -5.95
C GLY A 15 4.95 10.38 -5.28
N GLY A 16 4.16 9.31 -5.13
CA GLY A 16 2.87 9.38 -4.45
C GLY A 16 2.99 9.54 -2.92
N HIS A 17 2.06 10.30 -2.33
CA HIS A 17 1.86 10.33 -0.87
C HIS A 17 0.83 9.27 -0.48
N PHE A 18 1.23 8.36 0.41
CA PHE A 18 0.36 7.28 0.87
C PHE A 18 0.07 7.44 2.35
N CYS A 19 -1.20 7.34 2.70
CA CYS A 19 -1.65 7.22 4.08
C CYS A 19 -2.03 5.77 4.36
N TYR A 20 -1.36 5.18 5.35
CA TYR A 20 -1.61 3.85 5.86
C TYR A 20 -2.08 3.94 7.32
N ILE A 21 -3.16 3.24 7.64
CA ILE A 21 -3.66 3.14 9.00
C ILE A 21 -3.44 1.74 9.55
N SER A 22 -2.92 1.67 10.77
CA SER A 22 -2.88 0.45 11.58
C SER A 22 -3.54 0.74 12.91
N THR A 23 -4.68 0.11 13.16
CA THR A 23 -5.47 0.29 14.38
C THR A 23 -5.52 -1.04 15.13
N PRO A 24 -4.77 -1.18 16.25
CA PRO A 24 -4.76 -2.41 17.04
C PRO A 24 -6.18 -2.81 17.51
N MET A 25 -6.98 -1.83 17.95
CA MET A 25 -8.32 -2.07 18.51
C MET A 25 -9.36 -2.54 17.49
N ARG A 26 -9.21 -2.19 16.20
CA ARG A 26 -10.19 -2.54 15.15
C ARG A 26 -9.66 -3.57 14.16
N ASN A 27 -8.45 -4.09 14.38
CA ASN A 27 -7.72 -4.95 13.44
C ASN A 27 -7.69 -4.39 12.01
N THR A 28 -7.77 -3.05 11.86
CA THR A 28 -7.81 -2.40 10.55
C THR A 28 -6.42 -1.96 10.18
N ARG A 29 -5.86 -2.65 9.17
CA ARG A 29 -4.54 -2.45 8.57
C ARG A 29 -4.73 -2.27 7.06
N ARG A 30 -4.78 -1.02 6.59
CA ARG A 30 -5.03 -0.73 5.17
C ARG A 30 -4.49 0.63 4.76
N PHE A 31 -4.25 0.77 3.46
CA PHE A 31 -4.10 2.06 2.82
C PHE A 31 -5.45 2.78 2.75
N LEU A 32 -5.45 4.05 3.16
CA LEU A 32 -6.57 4.96 2.94
C LEU A 32 -6.48 5.61 1.56
N THR A 33 -5.26 5.95 1.15
CA THR A 33 -4.98 6.31 -0.23
C THR A 33 -5.29 5.13 -1.12
N LYS A 34 -6.00 5.36 -2.23
CA LYS A 34 -6.20 4.29 -3.21
C LYS A 34 -4.86 4.00 -3.88
N ILE A 35 -4.43 2.74 -3.84
CA ILE A 35 -3.18 2.27 -4.45
C ILE A 35 -3.51 1.17 -5.45
N LYS A 36 -2.89 1.24 -6.63
CA LYS A 36 -2.88 0.15 -7.60
C LYS A 36 -1.54 -0.58 -7.47
N HIS A 37 -1.55 -1.74 -6.83
CA HIS A 37 -0.33 -2.52 -6.56
C HIS A 37 -0.66 -4.02 -6.55
N PRO A 38 0.21 -4.92 -7.04
CA PRO A 38 -0.08 -6.36 -7.10
C PRO A 38 -0.45 -6.96 -5.73
N SER A 39 0.25 -6.56 -4.66
CA SER A 39 0.01 -7.04 -3.29
C SER A 39 -1.02 -6.22 -2.50
N VAL A 40 -1.76 -5.30 -3.14
CA VAL A 40 -2.80 -4.47 -2.49
C VAL A 40 -4.13 -4.63 -3.23
N ASN A 41 -5.21 -4.90 -2.49
CA ASN A 41 -6.54 -5.01 -3.09
C ASN A 41 -7.25 -3.65 -3.25
N ALA A 42 -8.39 -3.63 -3.93
CA ALA A 42 -9.18 -2.41 -4.17
C ALA A 42 -9.67 -1.70 -2.89
N HIS A 43 -9.72 -2.42 -1.76
CA HIS A 43 -10.06 -1.87 -0.44
C HIS A 43 -8.83 -1.39 0.36
N GLY A 44 -7.63 -1.42 -0.24
CA GLY A 44 -6.39 -0.98 0.38
C GLY A 44 -5.77 -1.97 1.37
N ARG A 45 -6.27 -3.21 1.45
CA ARG A 45 -5.67 -4.25 2.30
C ARG A 45 -4.44 -4.84 1.60
N ILE A 46 -3.41 -5.10 2.38
CA ILE A 46 -2.17 -5.73 1.93
C ILE A 46 -2.32 -7.23 2.05
N CYS A 47 -2.02 -7.95 0.96
CA CYS A 47 -2.04 -9.40 0.93
C CYS A 47 -0.65 -9.94 1.29
N HIS A 48 -0.37 -10.06 2.58
CA HIS A 48 0.85 -10.66 3.11
C HIS A 48 0.55 -11.23 4.50
N SER A 49 1.11 -12.39 4.81
CA SER A 49 0.74 -13.19 5.99
C SER A 49 0.93 -12.47 7.33
N ILE A 50 1.97 -11.63 7.45
CA ILE A 50 2.21 -10.75 8.61
C ILE A 50 1.04 -9.80 8.95
N PHE A 51 0.18 -9.48 7.98
CA PHE A 51 -1.01 -8.65 8.21
C PHE A 51 -2.26 -9.49 8.51
N ASP A 52 -2.17 -10.80 8.39
CA ASP A 52 -3.26 -11.77 8.52
C ASP A 52 -2.86 -12.89 9.51
N ARG A 53 -2.66 -14.13 9.04
CA ARG A 53 -2.41 -15.32 9.89
C ARG A 53 -1.16 -15.27 10.78
N ASP A 54 -0.11 -14.60 10.35
CA ASP A 54 1.17 -14.55 11.08
C ASP A 54 1.26 -13.30 11.97
N TRP A 55 0.17 -12.55 12.11
CA TRP A 55 0.13 -11.36 12.94
C TRP A 55 0.15 -11.73 14.43
N THR A 56 1.07 -11.12 15.18
CA THR A 56 1.10 -11.17 16.65
C THR A 56 1.19 -9.76 17.24
N SER A 57 0.75 -9.60 18.49
CA SER A 57 0.82 -8.32 19.22
C SER A 57 2.25 -7.83 19.45
N ASP A 58 3.22 -8.72 19.35
CA ASP A 58 4.64 -8.46 19.63
C ASP A 58 5.36 -7.87 18.41
N ILE A 59 4.71 -7.87 17.24
CA ILE A 59 5.26 -7.25 16.03
C ILE A 59 5.31 -5.74 16.22
N SER A 60 6.53 -5.20 16.18
CA SER A 60 6.74 -3.77 16.27
C SER A 60 6.16 -3.03 15.07
N THR A 61 5.69 -1.80 15.29
CA THR A 61 5.22 -0.93 14.19
C THR A 61 6.31 -0.70 13.14
N THR A 62 7.58 -0.63 13.57
CA THR A 62 8.72 -0.49 12.65
C THR A 62 8.83 -1.69 11.70
N ALA A 63 8.83 -2.92 12.24
CA ALA A 63 8.88 -4.13 11.42
C ALA A 63 7.70 -4.24 10.44
N LEU A 64 6.52 -3.80 10.88
CA LEU A 64 5.32 -3.75 10.04
C LEU A 64 5.50 -2.75 8.89
N LEU A 65 5.98 -1.54 9.18
CA LEU A 65 6.25 -0.53 8.15
C LEU A 65 7.38 -0.96 7.20
N ASP A 66 8.44 -1.59 7.71
CA ASP A 66 9.52 -2.13 6.89
C ASP A 66 9.00 -3.18 5.91
N THR A 67 8.06 -4.02 6.35
CA THR A 67 7.41 -4.99 5.46
C THR A 67 6.54 -4.30 4.42
N VAL A 68 5.79 -3.25 4.79
CA VAL A 68 5.03 -2.44 3.81
C VAL A 68 5.97 -1.85 2.76
N TYR A 69 7.10 -1.26 3.18
CA TYR A 69 8.07 -0.68 2.26
C TYR A 69 8.73 -1.74 1.37
N ALA A 70 9.09 -2.90 1.92
CA ALA A 70 9.63 -4.01 1.15
C ALA A 70 8.63 -4.48 0.09
N LEU A 71 7.34 -4.58 0.42
CA LEU A 71 6.30 -4.98 -0.53
C LEU A 71 6.06 -3.96 -1.63
N LEU A 72 6.16 -2.66 -1.32
CA LEU A 72 6.09 -1.60 -2.33
C LEU A 72 7.30 -1.61 -3.27
N TYR A 73 8.45 -2.12 -2.82
CA TYR A 73 9.65 -2.26 -3.65
C TYR A 73 9.60 -3.54 -4.49
N GLN A 74 9.24 -4.66 -3.87
CA GLN A 74 9.15 -5.96 -4.50
C GLN A 74 7.80 -6.60 -4.15
N PRO A 75 6.85 -6.67 -5.10
CA PRO A 75 5.56 -7.27 -4.83
C PRO A 75 5.71 -8.75 -4.52
N GLU A 76 4.93 -9.23 -3.56
CA GLU A 76 4.79 -10.65 -3.27
C GLU A 76 3.61 -11.23 -4.07
N TYR A 77 3.84 -12.42 -4.65
CA TYR A 77 2.92 -13.11 -5.56
C TYR A 77 2.25 -14.34 -4.92
N SER A 78 2.38 -14.48 -3.60
CA SER A 78 1.96 -15.69 -2.89
C SER A 78 0.44 -15.90 -2.86
N ASP A 79 -0.35 -14.89 -3.26
CA ASP A 79 -1.81 -14.97 -3.27
C ASP A 79 -2.42 -14.45 -4.59
N PRO A 80 -3.18 -15.25 -5.35
CA PRO A 80 -3.77 -14.88 -6.65
C PRO A 80 -4.92 -13.86 -6.58
N VAL A 81 -5.11 -13.16 -5.46
CA VAL A 81 -6.18 -12.15 -5.28
C VAL A 81 -6.19 -11.11 -6.41
N ASN A 82 -5.04 -10.88 -7.05
CA ASN A 82 -4.91 -9.92 -8.14
C ASN A 82 -4.16 -10.47 -9.37
N THR A 83 -4.49 -11.69 -9.80
CA THR A 83 -3.90 -12.34 -11.00
C THR A 83 -3.84 -11.42 -12.21
N THR A 84 -4.86 -10.61 -12.48
CA THR A 84 -4.85 -9.63 -13.58
C THR A 84 -3.79 -8.56 -13.40
N THR A 85 -3.62 -8.02 -12.20
CA THR A 85 -2.59 -7.00 -11.90
C THR A 85 -1.18 -7.61 -11.96
N ILE A 86 -1.02 -8.85 -11.48
CA ILE A 86 0.23 -9.61 -11.55
C ILE A 86 0.61 -9.88 -13.00
N LEU A 87 -0.33 -10.36 -13.83
CA LEU A 87 -0.10 -10.61 -15.25
C LEU A 87 0.33 -9.35 -15.99
N ARG A 88 -0.33 -8.21 -15.73
CA ARG A 88 0.04 -6.93 -16.36
C ARG A 88 1.39 -6.41 -15.86
N PHE A 89 1.69 -6.59 -14.58
CA PHE A 89 3.00 -6.25 -14.04
C PHE A 89 4.15 -7.04 -14.72
N HIS A 90 3.93 -8.32 -15.02
CA HIS A 90 4.94 -9.16 -15.69
C HIS A 90 4.97 -9.01 -17.21
N HIS A 91 3.83 -8.83 -17.86
CA HIS A 91 3.72 -8.79 -19.32
C HIS A 91 4.05 -7.41 -19.90
N ASP A 92 3.63 -6.33 -19.23
CA ASP A 92 3.77 -4.95 -19.70
C ASP A 92 4.11 -4.01 -18.54
N ALA A 93 5.29 -4.21 -17.95
CA ALA A 93 5.76 -3.43 -16.80
C ALA A 93 5.79 -1.90 -17.06
N VAL A 94 6.04 -1.48 -18.30
CA VAL A 94 6.08 -0.04 -18.68
C VAL A 94 4.68 0.55 -18.70
N GLU A 95 3.73 -0.08 -19.40
CA GLU A 95 2.33 0.37 -19.46
C GLU A 95 1.71 0.35 -18.05
N PHE A 96 1.98 -0.70 -17.28
CA PHE A 96 1.51 -0.79 -15.90
C PHE A 96 2.08 0.34 -15.04
N ALA A 97 3.37 0.68 -15.18
CA ALA A 97 3.96 1.80 -14.45
C ALA A 97 3.36 3.15 -14.85
N ASP A 98 3.04 3.36 -16.14
CA ASP A 98 2.37 4.57 -16.62
C ASP A 98 0.95 4.70 -16.04
N GLU A 99 0.19 3.60 -16.03
CA GLU A 99 -1.13 3.57 -15.41
C GLU A 99 -1.10 3.85 -13.92
N VAL A 100 -0.13 3.26 -13.21
CA VAL A 100 0.05 3.47 -11.78
C VAL A 100 0.39 4.93 -11.51
N ARG A 101 1.25 5.55 -12.34
CA ARG A 101 1.55 7.00 -12.24
C ARG A 101 0.30 7.86 -12.45
N ALA A 102 -0.51 7.56 -13.46
CA ALA A 102 -1.78 8.27 -13.69
C ALA A 102 -2.75 8.08 -12.51
N TYR A 103 -2.82 6.86 -11.95
CA TYR A 103 -3.66 6.55 -10.80
C TYR A 103 -3.25 7.30 -9.54
N VAL A 104 -1.94 7.39 -9.28
CA VAL A 104 -1.36 8.19 -8.18
C VAL A 104 -1.67 9.65 -8.34
N HIS A 105 -1.49 10.21 -9.54
CA HIS A 105 -1.83 11.60 -9.81
C HIS A 105 -3.31 11.90 -9.52
N ASN A 106 -4.21 10.95 -9.75
CA ASN A 106 -5.65 11.17 -9.53
C ASN A 106 -6.11 10.88 -8.09
N HIS A 107 -5.39 10.05 -7.33
CA HIS A 107 -5.90 9.51 -6.05
C HIS A 107 -4.93 9.61 -4.85
N ALA A 108 -3.69 10.00 -5.07
CA ALA A 108 -2.62 9.99 -4.05
C ALA A 108 -1.92 11.35 -3.89
N LEU A 109 -2.63 12.44 -4.22
CA LEU A 109 -2.17 13.82 -4.02
C LEU A 109 -2.59 14.42 -2.66
N THR A 110 -3.54 13.79 -1.95
CA THR A 110 -4.00 14.26 -0.64
C THR A 110 -2.84 14.35 0.34
N SER A 111 -2.64 15.52 0.93
CA SER A 111 -1.51 15.76 1.81
C SER A 111 -1.72 15.07 3.17
N ARG A 112 -0.63 14.96 3.94
CA ARG A 112 -0.71 14.47 5.33
C ARG A 112 -1.66 15.32 6.18
N GLU A 113 -1.69 16.63 5.95
CA GLU A 113 -2.50 17.56 6.75
C GLU A 113 -3.99 17.37 6.44
N ASP A 114 -4.35 17.23 5.17
CA ASP A 114 -5.72 16.94 4.75
C ASP A 114 -6.21 15.60 5.34
N TRP A 115 -5.36 14.58 5.33
CA TRP A 115 -5.67 13.29 5.96
C TRP A 115 -5.78 13.35 7.48
N LYS A 116 -5.09 14.28 8.16
CA LYS A 116 -5.27 14.49 9.59
C LYS A 116 -6.64 15.08 9.86
N THR A 117 -7.03 16.11 9.11
CA THR A 117 -8.34 16.76 9.26
C THR A 117 -9.48 15.76 9.00
N ALA A 118 -9.43 15.03 7.88
CA ALA A 118 -10.48 14.09 7.48
C ALA A 118 -10.66 12.86 8.41
N LEU A 119 -9.73 12.61 9.34
CA LEU A 119 -9.79 11.50 10.28
C LEU A 119 -10.03 11.94 11.74
N LEU A 120 -9.98 13.24 12.00
CA LEU A 120 -10.22 13.84 13.33
C LEU A 120 -11.64 14.41 13.47
N ASP A 121 -12.37 14.56 12.37
CA ASP A 121 -13.83 14.73 12.33
C ASP A 121 -14.56 13.37 12.48
#